data_AF-A0A955EMK7-F1
#
_entry.id   AF-A0A955EMK7-F1
#
_cell.length_a   1.000
_cell.length_b   1.000
_cell.length_c   1.000
_cell.angle_alpha   90.00
_cell.angle_beta   90.00
_cell.angle_gamma   90.00
#
_symmetry.space_group_name_H-M   'P 1'
#
loop_
_entity.id
_entity.type
_entity.pdbx_description
1 polymer ?
#
loop_
_entity_poly.entity_id
_entity_poly.type
_entity_poly.pdbx_seq_one_letter_code
_entity_poly.pdbx_strand_id
1 'polypeptide(L)'
;MGTSRSMVLRFDGDKELEAAFNALALGAQKKIFRPALRAGGKVILAAVKARVPKGTGALGRSIKLRASRRSRQRIGVAVFVDNKLIPLGKGEQQHNREGFYPAHLELGYVRGGIRLRTRATGSKTVVGGTVIPPRSFIRAGFDAVKEQAMAAIEAEVARRMEAIWQRPSTAASPDEAEG
;
A
#
# COMPACT_ATOMS: atom_id res chain seq x y z
N MET A 1 21.10 -29.97 8.68
CA MET A 1 20.02 -29.51 7.77
C MET A 1 19.24 -28.41 8.47
N GLY A 2 19.36 -27.16 8.01
CA GLY A 2 18.66 -26.03 8.63
C GLY A 2 17.18 -26.04 8.27
N THR A 3 16.31 -26.25 9.25
CA THR A 3 14.85 -26.10 9.14
C THR A 3 14.53 -24.70 8.64
N SER A 4 14.31 -24.58 7.34
CA SER A 4 13.84 -23.34 6.73
C SER A 4 12.43 -23.09 7.22
N ARG A 5 12.26 -22.32 8.31
CA ARG A 5 10.96 -21.95 8.88
C ARG A 5 9.99 -21.54 7.76
N SER A 6 8.95 -22.34 7.56
CA SER A 6 7.80 -22.00 6.72
C SER A 6 7.09 -20.77 7.29
N MET A 7 6.45 -19.98 6.43
CA MET A 7 5.53 -18.96 6.92
C MET A 7 4.24 -19.68 7.29
N VAL A 8 3.80 -19.54 8.53
CA VAL A 8 2.49 -20.02 8.95
C VAL A 8 1.46 -19.04 8.42
N LEU A 9 0.60 -19.54 7.55
CA LEU A 9 -0.55 -18.79 7.06
C LEU A 9 -1.83 -19.46 7.53
N ARG A 10 -2.84 -18.66 7.89
CA ARG A 10 -4.16 -19.14 8.28
C ARG A 10 -5.16 -18.70 7.21
N PHE A 11 -5.96 -19.64 6.72
CA PHE A 11 -7.09 -19.34 5.85
C PHE A 11 -8.37 -19.63 6.63
N ASP A 12 -9.19 -18.61 6.85
CA ASP A 12 -10.47 -18.79 7.50
C ASP A 12 -11.43 -19.46 6.49
N GLY A 13 -11.69 -20.76 6.67
CA GLY A 13 -12.69 -21.51 5.90
C GLY A 13 -12.18 -22.66 5.04
N ASP A 14 -10.87 -22.78 4.81
CA ASP A 14 -10.29 -23.86 3.98
C ASP A 14 -9.02 -24.45 4.61
N LYS A 15 -9.23 -25.47 5.46
CA LYS A 15 -8.16 -26.16 6.18
C LYS A 15 -7.27 -27.01 5.27
N GLU A 16 -7.80 -27.51 4.16
CA GLU A 16 -7.04 -28.32 3.22
C GLU A 16 -6.06 -27.46 2.43
N LEU A 17 -6.52 -26.30 1.96
CA LEU A 17 -5.66 -25.30 1.32
C LEU A 17 -4.59 -24.78 2.28
N GLU A 18 -4.95 -24.54 3.54
CA GLU A 18 -4.00 -24.17 4.59
C GLU A 18 -2.91 -25.24 4.78
N ALA A 19 -3.30 -26.51 4.90
CA ALA A 19 -2.36 -27.62 5.05
C ALA A 19 -1.46 -27.77 3.81
N ALA A 20 -2.05 -27.77 2.61
CA ALA A 20 -1.35 -27.82 1.33
C ALA A 20 -0.32 -26.69 1.19
N PHE A 21 -0.71 -25.46 1.55
CA PHE A 21 0.19 -24.31 1.49
C PHE A 21 1.32 -24.40 2.52
N ASN A 22 1.02 -24.81 3.75
CA ASN A 22 2.00 -24.94 4.81
C ASN A 22 2.99 -26.10 4.58
N ALA A 23 2.60 -27.10 3.79
CA ALA A 23 3.48 -28.18 3.34
C ALA A 23 4.52 -27.72 2.30
N LEU A 24 4.29 -26.61 1.59
CA LEU A 24 5.22 -26.10 0.58
C LEU A 24 6.50 -25.55 1.20
N ALA A 25 7.62 -25.76 0.48
CA ALA A 25 8.88 -25.11 0.82
C ALA A 25 8.73 -23.57 0.82
N LEU A 26 9.44 -22.89 1.73
CA LEU A 26 9.39 -21.43 1.89
C LEU A 26 9.61 -20.65 0.58
N GLY A 27 10.43 -21.20 -0.32
CA GLY A 27 10.66 -20.64 -1.67
C GLY A 27 9.41 -20.64 -2.54
N ALA A 28 8.65 -21.75 -2.56
CA ALA A 28 7.39 -21.88 -3.28
C ALA A 28 6.31 -20.98 -2.65
N GLN A 29 6.17 -20.99 -1.31
CA GLN A 29 5.28 -20.08 -0.58
C GLN A 29 5.51 -18.61 -0.97
N LYS A 30 6.77 -18.17 -1.05
CA LYS A 30 7.16 -16.82 -1.50
C LYS A 30 6.76 -16.51 -2.95
N LYS A 31 6.84 -17.49 -3.85
CA LYS A 31 6.46 -17.36 -5.27
C LYS A 31 4.94 -17.23 -5.44
N ILE A 32 4.16 -17.80 -4.52
CA ILE A 32 2.70 -17.66 -4.47
C ILE A 32 2.29 -16.32 -3.85
N PHE A 33 2.81 -16.00 -2.66
CA PHE A 33 2.32 -14.86 -1.88
C PHE A 33 2.72 -13.50 -2.42
N ARG A 34 3.95 -13.34 -2.94
CA ARG A 34 4.40 -12.00 -3.39
C ARG A 34 3.50 -11.43 -4.48
N PRO A 35 3.10 -12.20 -5.51
CA PRO A 35 2.24 -11.67 -6.55
C PRO A 35 0.79 -11.51 -6.08
N ALA A 36 0.29 -12.39 -5.20
CA ALA A 36 -1.02 -12.23 -4.56
C ALA A 36 -1.13 -10.92 -3.76
N LEU A 37 -0.15 -10.65 -2.89
CA LEU A 37 -0.08 -9.39 -2.14
C LEU A 37 0.04 -8.17 -3.07
N ARG A 38 0.71 -8.31 -4.23
CA ARG A 38 0.73 -7.25 -5.24
C ARG A 38 -0.61 -7.05 -5.93
N ALA A 39 -1.38 -8.11 -6.18
CA ALA A 39 -2.71 -8.03 -6.76
C ALA A 39 -3.66 -7.24 -5.85
N GLY A 40 -3.78 -7.62 -4.57
CA GLY A 40 -4.56 -6.85 -3.60
C GLY A 40 -4.02 -5.43 -3.40
N GLY A 41 -2.70 -5.26 -3.35
CA GLY A 41 -2.05 -3.96 -3.26
C GLY A 41 -2.37 -3.01 -4.42
N LYS A 42 -2.59 -3.53 -5.65
CA LYS A 42 -3.02 -2.71 -6.81
C LYS A 42 -4.44 -2.17 -6.64
N VAL A 43 -5.35 -2.98 -6.09
CA VAL A 43 -6.73 -2.56 -5.80
C VAL A 43 -6.72 -1.39 -4.80
N ILE A 44 -5.98 -1.56 -3.70
CA ILE A 44 -5.81 -0.51 -2.68
C ILE A 44 -5.17 0.73 -3.30
N LEU A 45 -4.11 0.58 -4.09
CA LEU A 45 -3.43 1.71 -4.74
C LEU A 45 -4.39 2.53 -5.61
N ALA A 46 -5.23 1.87 -6.41
CA ALA A 46 -6.21 2.53 -7.26
C ALA A 46 -7.25 3.31 -6.43
N ALA A 47 -7.78 2.68 -5.38
CA ALA A 47 -8.76 3.29 -4.48
C ALA A 47 -8.20 4.49 -3.70
N VAL A 48 -6.94 4.40 -3.28
CA VAL A 48 -6.23 5.51 -2.63
C VAL A 48 -6.03 6.65 -3.62
N LYS A 49 -5.50 6.37 -4.83
CA LYS A 49 -5.28 7.39 -5.87
C LYS A 49 -6.57 8.11 -6.28
N ALA A 50 -7.70 7.42 -6.30
CA ALA A 50 -9.00 8.02 -6.62
C ALA A 50 -9.44 9.06 -5.58
N ARG A 51 -9.04 8.90 -4.32
CA ARG A 51 -9.40 9.79 -3.20
C ARG A 51 -8.40 10.92 -2.97
N VAL A 52 -7.23 10.87 -3.61
CA VAL A 52 -6.21 11.92 -3.43
C VAL A 52 -6.75 13.28 -3.85
N PRO A 53 -6.55 14.35 -3.05
CA PRO A 53 -6.87 15.72 -3.43
C PRO A 53 -6.16 16.13 -4.73
N LYS A 54 -6.93 16.59 -5.70
CA LYS A 54 -6.45 16.97 -7.04
C LYS A 54 -6.13 18.47 -7.10
N GLY A 55 -4.97 18.85 -6.58
CA GLY A 55 -4.37 20.17 -6.82
C GLY A 55 -3.45 20.12 -8.05
N THR A 56 -2.15 20.02 -7.82
CA THR A 56 -1.11 19.89 -8.86
C THR A 56 -0.91 18.45 -9.38
N GLY A 57 -1.63 17.47 -8.80
CA GLY A 57 -1.46 16.04 -9.10
C GLY A 57 -0.11 15.44 -8.66
N ALA A 58 0.79 16.21 -8.04
CA ALA A 58 2.08 15.72 -7.55
C ALA A 58 1.91 14.62 -6.49
N LEU A 59 0.94 14.79 -5.58
CA LEU A 59 0.60 13.80 -4.56
C LEU A 59 0.12 12.49 -5.18
N GLY A 60 -0.81 12.52 -6.14
CA GLY A 60 -1.28 11.30 -6.81
C GLY A 60 -0.17 10.54 -7.54
N ARG A 61 0.82 11.27 -8.08
CA ARG A 61 2.01 10.70 -8.74
C ARG A 61 3.01 10.10 -7.75
N SER A 62 3.10 10.62 -6.53
CA SER A 62 4.03 10.12 -5.52
C SER A 62 3.54 8.83 -4.83
N ILE A 63 2.24 8.53 -4.88
CA ILE A 63 1.70 7.28 -4.33
C ILE A 63 2.08 6.10 -5.21
N LYS A 64 2.84 5.18 -4.62
CA LYS A 64 3.37 3.99 -5.27
C LYS A 64 3.21 2.76 -4.41
N LEU A 65 3.08 1.61 -5.06
CA LEU A 65 3.13 0.31 -4.40
C LEU A 65 4.60 -0.11 -4.27
N ARG A 66 5.04 -0.48 -3.07
CA ARG A 66 6.40 -0.95 -2.79
C ARG A 66 6.36 -2.26 -2.02
N ALA A 67 7.34 -3.12 -2.29
CA ALA A 67 7.59 -4.25 -1.40
C ALA A 67 8.05 -3.70 -0.03
N SER A 68 7.55 -4.30 1.04
CA SER A 68 8.01 -4.00 2.39
C SER A 68 9.48 -4.38 2.56
N ARG A 69 10.13 -3.81 3.59
CA ARG A 69 11.53 -4.11 3.91
C ARG A 69 11.73 -5.62 3.99
N ARG A 70 12.80 -6.11 3.35
CA ARG A 70 13.12 -7.53 3.29
C ARG A 70 13.22 -8.08 4.72
N SER A 71 12.38 -9.05 5.03
CA SER A 71 12.45 -9.81 6.27
C SER A 71 12.56 -11.29 5.95
N ARG A 72 13.24 -12.04 6.82
CA ARG A 72 13.26 -13.50 6.76
C ARG A 72 11.91 -14.09 7.13
N GLN A 73 11.15 -13.41 7.99
CA GLN A 73 9.91 -13.88 8.59
C GLN A 73 8.65 -13.26 7.97
N ARG A 74 8.77 -12.09 7.33
CA ARG A 74 7.60 -11.34 6.84
C ARG A 74 7.74 -11.03 5.36
N ILE A 75 6.62 -11.16 4.65
CA ILE A 75 6.45 -10.64 3.31
C ILE A 75 5.32 -9.63 3.39
N GLY A 76 5.56 -8.44 2.85
CA GLY A 76 4.57 -7.40 2.82
C GLY A 76 4.70 -6.59 1.56
N VAL A 77 3.59 -5.97 1.19
CA VAL A 77 3.52 -4.92 0.19
C VAL A 77 2.82 -3.74 0.87
N ALA A 78 3.35 -2.54 0.67
CA ALA A 78 2.81 -1.33 1.26
C ALA A 78 2.54 -0.29 0.16
N VAL A 79 1.43 0.42 0.31
CA VAL A 79 1.16 1.66 -0.42
C VAL A 79 1.89 2.78 0.31
N PHE A 80 2.77 3.49 -0.40
CA PHE A 80 3.66 4.49 0.17
C PHE A 80 3.64 5.76 -0.66
N VAL A 81 3.83 6.90 0.00
CA VAL A 81 3.93 8.22 -0.65
C VAL A 81 5.41 8.60 -0.79
N ASP A 82 5.89 8.74 -2.02
CA ASP A 82 7.27 9.13 -2.28
C ASP A 82 7.52 10.61 -1.96
N ASN A 83 8.17 10.87 -0.84
CA ASN A 83 8.53 12.21 -0.42
C ASN A 83 9.46 12.95 -1.42
N LYS A 84 10.14 12.24 -2.33
CA LYS A 84 11.01 12.87 -3.34
C LYS A 84 10.26 13.65 -4.41
N LEU A 85 9.01 13.28 -4.69
CA LEU A 85 8.18 13.87 -5.75
C LEU A 85 7.27 14.99 -5.23
N ILE A 86 7.24 15.15 -3.91
CA ILE A 86 6.55 16.24 -3.25
C ILE A 86 7.64 17.31 -3.03
N PRO A 87 7.51 18.53 -3.56
CA PRO A 87 8.40 19.63 -3.22
C PRO A 87 8.13 20.01 -1.76
N LEU A 88 8.67 19.20 -0.85
CA LEU A 88 8.89 19.58 0.53
C LEU A 88 9.90 20.71 0.43
N GLY A 89 9.54 21.91 0.91
CA GLY A 89 10.44 23.05 0.93
C GLY A 89 11.82 22.59 1.41
N LYS A 90 12.85 22.84 0.61
CA LYS A 90 14.24 22.45 0.93
C LYS A 90 14.66 23.22 2.19
N GLY A 91 14.40 22.65 3.36
CA GLY A 91 14.73 23.27 4.62
C GLY A 91 14.33 22.35 5.76
N GLU A 92 15.34 21.73 6.37
CA GLU A 92 15.27 20.91 7.57
C GLU A 92 14.52 19.57 7.44
N GLN A 93 15.23 18.52 7.87
CA GLN A 93 14.57 17.43 8.57
C GLN A 93 13.87 18.03 9.81
N GLN A 94 12.65 18.53 9.65
CA GLN A 94 11.91 19.19 10.72
C GLN A 94 11.37 18.14 11.68
N HIS A 95 12.21 17.77 12.64
CA HIS A 95 11.77 17.12 13.87
C HIS A 95 10.88 18.03 14.74
N ASN A 96 10.62 19.30 14.36
CA ASN A 96 9.98 20.28 15.25
C ASN A 96 9.25 21.48 14.59
N ARG A 97 8.66 21.37 13.39
CA ARG A 97 7.88 22.50 12.82
C ARG A 97 6.56 22.09 12.19
N GLU A 98 5.57 22.96 12.40
CA GLU A 98 4.14 22.94 12.07
C GLU A 98 3.76 22.68 10.60
N GLY A 99 4.68 22.24 9.76
CA GLY A 99 4.47 21.94 8.33
C GLY A 99 4.72 20.49 7.93
N PHE A 100 5.28 19.65 8.80
CA PHE A 100 5.48 18.22 8.51
C PHE A 100 4.23 17.41 8.86
N TYR A 101 3.27 17.40 7.95
CA TYR A 101 2.10 16.55 8.10
C TYR A 101 2.38 15.17 7.52
N PRO A 102 2.12 14.09 8.27
CA PRO A 102 2.33 12.74 7.79
C PRO A 102 1.63 12.55 6.43
N ALA A 103 2.36 12.01 5.44
CA ALA A 103 1.95 11.92 4.04
C ALA A 103 0.61 11.17 3.75
N HIS A 104 -0.07 10.72 4.79
CA HIS A 104 -1.35 10.02 4.79
C HIS A 104 -2.53 10.88 5.26
N LEU A 105 -2.36 12.20 5.49
CA LEU A 105 -3.40 13.13 5.91
C LEU A 105 -3.70 14.15 4.80
N GLU A 106 -4.97 14.29 4.45
CA GLU A 106 -5.51 15.46 3.76
C GLU A 106 -5.58 16.59 4.78
N LEU A 107 -4.84 17.66 4.53
CA LEU A 107 -5.17 18.96 5.07
C LEU A 107 -5.61 19.81 3.90
N GLY A 108 -6.83 20.31 3.98
CA GLY A 108 -7.26 21.36 3.10
C GLY A 108 -7.02 22.71 3.76
N TYR A 109 -6.56 23.66 2.95
CA TYR A 109 -6.73 25.08 3.24
C TYR A 109 -7.81 25.56 2.28
N VAL A 110 -9.02 25.82 2.78
CA VAL A 110 -10.00 26.54 1.96
C VAL A 110 -9.58 27.99 1.98
N ARG A 111 -9.18 28.54 0.84
CA ARG A 111 -8.98 29.98 0.70
C ARG A 111 -10.37 30.62 0.85
N GLY A 112 -10.69 31.05 2.06
CA GLY A 112 -11.95 31.71 2.41
C GLY A 112 -12.07 33.01 1.62
N GLY A 113 -12.67 32.93 0.43
CA GLY A 113 -12.94 34.07 -0.43
C GLY A 113 -14.34 34.61 -0.20
N ILE A 114 -14.70 35.03 1.02
CA ILE A 114 -15.86 35.89 1.21
C ILE A 114 -15.35 37.33 1.22
N ARG A 115 -15.54 38.04 0.12
CA ARG A 115 -15.38 39.50 0.08
C ARG A 115 -16.56 40.12 0.85
N LEU A 116 -16.41 40.34 2.15
CA LEU A 116 -17.29 41.29 2.83
C LEU A 116 -16.91 42.70 2.38
N ARG A 117 -17.73 43.29 1.51
CA ARG A 117 -17.69 44.72 1.22
C ARG A 117 -18.31 45.46 2.42
N THR A 118 -17.50 45.82 3.40
CA THR A 118 -17.89 46.88 4.34
C THR A 118 -17.74 48.23 3.65
N ARG A 119 -18.83 49.00 3.62
CA ARG A 119 -19.00 50.23 2.82
C ARG A 119 -18.25 51.45 3.37
N ALA A 120 -17.51 51.29 4.46
CA ALA A 120 -16.78 52.36 5.11
C ALA A 120 -15.33 51.91 5.35
N THR A 121 -14.39 52.68 4.79
CA THR A 121 -12.96 52.67 5.11
C THR A 121 -12.19 51.36 4.87
N GLY A 122 -11.55 51.28 3.69
CA GLY A 122 -10.38 50.44 3.42
C GLY A 122 -10.61 48.93 3.47
N SER A 123 -10.69 48.30 2.30
CA SER A 123 -10.75 46.84 2.18
C SER A 123 -9.51 46.19 2.80
N LYS A 124 -9.57 45.81 4.08
CA LYS A 124 -8.60 44.88 4.67
C LYS A 124 -8.95 43.47 4.20
N THR A 125 -8.12 42.93 3.31
CA THR A 125 -8.16 41.53 2.92
C THR A 125 -7.71 40.68 4.11
N VAL A 126 -8.64 40.25 4.97
CA VAL A 126 -8.33 39.21 5.95
C VAL A 126 -8.30 37.88 5.19
N VAL A 127 -7.11 37.43 4.83
CA VAL A 127 -6.89 36.09 4.25
C VAL A 127 -6.97 35.06 5.39
N GLY A 128 -8.18 34.88 5.93
CA GLY A 128 -8.47 33.85 6.93
C GLY A 128 -8.96 32.59 6.21
N GLY A 129 -8.05 31.70 5.82
CA GLY A 129 -8.44 30.39 5.33
C GLY A 129 -8.89 29.49 6.48
N THR A 130 -9.87 28.63 6.21
CA THR A 130 -10.33 27.64 7.18
C THR A 130 -9.36 26.45 7.15
N VAL A 131 -8.76 26.13 8.30
CA VAL A 131 -7.95 24.93 8.49
C VAL A 131 -8.91 23.74 8.48
N ILE A 132 -8.82 22.88 7.45
CA ILE A 132 -9.59 21.64 7.40
C ILE A 132 -8.91 20.63 8.34
N PRO A 133 -9.65 19.94 9.22
CA PRO A 133 -9.07 18.94 10.10
C PRO A 133 -8.43 17.81 9.29
N PRO A 134 -7.32 17.23 9.77
CA PRO A 134 -6.60 16.19 9.05
C PRO A 134 -7.51 14.95 8.82
N ARG A 135 -7.71 14.56 7.56
CA ARG A 135 -8.47 13.35 7.19
C ARG A 135 -7.58 12.36 6.44
N SER A 136 -7.54 11.09 6.86
CA SER A 136 -6.69 10.12 6.16
C SER A 136 -7.35 9.56 4.90
N PHE A 137 -6.94 10.05 3.73
CA PHE A 137 -7.40 9.52 2.44
C PHE A 137 -6.88 8.10 2.16
N ILE A 138 -5.71 7.73 2.69
CA ILE A 138 -5.16 6.38 2.54
C ILE A 138 -6.02 5.37 3.31
N ARG A 139 -6.36 5.67 4.57
CA ARG A 139 -7.20 4.79 5.40
C ARG A 139 -8.60 4.67 4.83
N ALA A 140 -9.22 5.78 4.46
CA ALA A 140 -10.53 5.76 3.80
C ALA A 140 -10.50 5.00 2.46
N GLY A 141 -9.39 5.10 1.71
CA GLY A 141 -9.19 4.32 0.50
C GLY A 141 -9.07 2.83 0.76
N PHE A 142 -8.31 2.44 1.79
CA PHE A 142 -8.14 1.05 2.20
C PHE A 142 -9.44 0.44 2.70
N ASP A 143 -10.11 1.07 3.66
CA ASP A 143 -11.33 0.54 4.29
C ASP A 143 -12.43 0.30 3.27
N ALA A 144 -12.55 1.17 2.26
CA ALA A 144 -13.57 1.05 1.22
C ALA A 144 -13.35 -0.11 0.23
N VAL A 145 -12.13 -0.62 0.08
CA VAL A 145 -11.82 -1.72 -0.86
C VAL A 145 -11.15 -2.92 -0.21
N LYS A 146 -11.16 -2.99 1.13
CA LYS A 146 -10.51 -4.07 1.88
C LYS A 146 -10.98 -5.44 1.42
N GLU A 147 -12.28 -5.65 1.34
CA GLU A 147 -12.86 -6.94 0.92
C GLU A 147 -12.52 -7.27 -0.54
N GLN A 148 -12.53 -6.28 -1.44
CA GLN A 148 -12.11 -6.47 -2.83
C GLN A 148 -10.62 -6.82 -2.94
N ALA A 149 -9.79 -6.22 -2.09
CA ALA A 149 -8.36 -6.50 -2.05
C ALA A 149 -8.09 -7.92 -1.50
N MET A 150 -8.86 -8.37 -0.50
CA MET A 150 -8.81 -9.74 0.02
C MET A 150 -9.22 -10.75 -1.06
N ALA A 151 -10.36 -10.54 -1.72
CA ALA A 151 -10.80 -11.38 -2.82
C ALA A 151 -9.77 -11.46 -3.96
N ALA A 152 -9.11 -10.35 -4.30
CA ALA A 152 -8.04 -10.33 -5.31
C ALA A 152 -6.78 -11.10 -4.86
N ILE A 153 -6.47 -11.11 -3.56
CA ILE A 153 -5.37 -11.91 -3.00
C ILE A 153 -5.73 -13.40 -3.09
N GLU A 154 -6.92 -13.77 -2.63
CA GLU A 154 -7.41 -15.16 -2.64
C GLU A 154 -7.44 -15.73 -4.05
N ALA A 155 -8.02 -15.01 -5.02
CA ALA A 155 -8.06 -15.43 -6.42
C ALA A 155 -6.65 -15.65 -7.00
N GLU A 156 -5.70 -14.77 -6.67
CA GLU A 156 -4.32 -14.90 -7.16
C GLU A 156 -3.54 -16.02 -6.45
N VAL A 157 -3.83 -16.30 -5.17
CA VAL A 157 -3.30 -17.47 -4.46
C VAL A 157 -3.83 -18.75 -5.10
N ALA A 158 -5.14 -18.87 -5.26
CA ALA A 158 -5.79 -20.04 -5.85
C ALA A 158 -5.23 -20.35 -7.25
N ARG A 159 -5.21 -19.34 -8.13
CA ARG A 159 -4.64 -19.46 -9.49
C ARG A 159 -3.20 -19.95 -9.50
N ARG A 160 -2.39 -19.54 -8.52
CA ARG A 160 -0.98 -19.94 -8.43
C ARG A 160 -0.78 -21.31 -7.81
N MET A 161 -1.60 -21.66 -6.82
CA MET A 161 -1.63 -23.01 -6.25
C MET A 161 -2.01 -24.01 -7.34
N GLU A 162 -3.06 -23.72 -8.11
CA GLU A 162 -3.48 -24.52 -9.25
C GLU A 162 -2.38 -24.63 -10.31
N ALA A 163 -1.71 -23.52 -10.66
CA ALA A 163 -0.61 -23.57 -11.62
C ALA A 163 0.58 -24.44 -11.16
N ILE A 164 0.84 -24.52 -9.85
CA ILE A 164 1.86 -25.42 -9.27
C ILE A 164 1.38 -26.87 -9.32
N TRP A 165 0.09 -27.11 -9.10
CA TRP A 165 -0.50 -28.46 -9.13
C TRP A 165 -0.59 -29.04 -10.53
N GLN A 166 -0.99 -28.23 -11.53
CA GLN A 166 -1.09 -28.63 -12.93
C GLN A 166 0.27 -28.76 -13.61
N ARG A 167 1.28 -28.05 -13.09
CA ARG A 167 2.67 -28.20 -13.50
C ARG A 167 3.49 -28.56 -12.26
N PRO A 168 3.45 -29.82 -11.78
CA PRO A 168 4.30 -30.29 -10.69
C PRO A 168 5.79 -30.38 -11.11
N SER A 169 6.23 -29.52 -12.03
CA SER A 169 7.43 -29.61 -12.84
C SER A 169 8.70 -29.64 -11.97
N THR A 170 9.42 -30.75 -12.11
CA THR A 170 10.89 -30.80 -12.17
C THR A 170 11.60 -29.99 -11.09
N ALA A 171 11.42 -30.37 -9.82
CA ALA A 171 12.16 -29.78 -8.69
C ALA A 171 12.88 -30.83 -7.80
N ALA A 172 12.97 -32.09 -8.24
CA ALA A 172 13.90 -33.12 -7.78
C ALA A 172 14.30 -33.89 -9.05
N SER A 173 15.54 -33.89 -9.52
CA SER A 173 16.73 -34.40 -8.85
C SER A 173 17.99 -33.61 -9.22
N PRO A 174 18.91 -33.31 -8.28
CA PRO A 174 20.28 -32.90 -8.60
C PRO A 174 21.27 -34.08 -8.79
N ASP A 175 20.83 -35.34 -8.77
CA ASP A 175 21.73 -36.52 -8.63
C ASP A 175 22.13 -37.25 -9.93
N GLU A 176 21.93 -36.69 -11.13
CA GLU A 176 22.36 -37.35 -12.39
C GLU A 176 23.35 -36.53 -13.21
N ALA A 177 24.37 -35.98 -12.56
CA ALA A 177 25.52 -35.39 -13.25
C ALA A 177 26.81 -35.58 -12.43
N GLU A 178 27.27 -36.82 -12.34
CA GLU A 178 28.70 -37.18 -12.30
C GLU A 178 28.83 -38.70 -12.42
N GLY A 179 28.95 -39.15 -13.66
CA GLY A 179 29.60 -40.41 -14.02
C GLY A 179 30.99 -40.12 -14.57
#